data_AF-B2KB77-F1
#
_entry.id   AF-B2KB77-F1
#
_cell.length_a   1.000
_cell.length_b   1.000
_cell.length_c   1.000
_cell.angle_alpha   90.00
_cell.angle_beta   90.00
_cell.angle_gamma   90.00
#
_symmetry.space_group_name_H-M   'P 1'
#
loop_
_entity.id
_entity.type
_entity.pdbx_description
1 polymer ?
#
loop_
_entity_poly.entity_id
_entity_poly.type
_entity_poly.pdbx_seq_one_letter_code
_entity_poly.pdbx_strand_id
1 'polypeptide(L)'
;MKKGFTLIELLVVVLIIGILAAIALPQYNKTVERSRITEALILSRAALNSQQIYKLQTGDYALSWDELDITVPATQFKLAEEYHGAGHYAIMKYYDVFLDKNKSWVASVRRHPNWGRTPLIALSLEDPTKQYCCFYPTGGEDVCKTVADSSKTTTLWGRNCYQIK
;
A
#
# COMPACT_ATOMS: atom_id res chain seq x y z
N MET A 1 -49.54 6.88 -31.72
CA MET A 1 -49.42 7.36 -30.32
C MET A 1 -48.14 6.78 -29.74
N LYS A 2 -47.18 7.62 -29.33
CA LYS A 2 -45.95 7.13 -28.67
C LYS A 2 -46.34 6.66 -27.26
N LYS A 3 -46.09 5.40 -26.91
CA LYS A 3 -46.21 4.92 -25.53
C LYS A 3 -45.22 5.70 -24.67
N GLY A 4 -45.73 6.50 -23.74
CA GLY A 4 -44.91 7.21 -22.74
C GLY A 4 -44.46 6.24 -21.66
N PHE A 5 -43.27 6.48 -21.12
CA PHE A 5 -42.74 5.78 -19.95
C PHE A 5 -43.60 6.13 -18.72
N THR A 6 -43.93 5.15 -17.88
CA THR A 6 -44.74 5.39 -16.69
C THR A 6 -43.85 5.80 -15.51
N LEU A 7 -44.41 6.61 -14.60
CA LEU A 7 -43.71 7.00 -13.37
C LEU A 7 -43.38 5.78 -12.49
N ILE A 8 -44.26 4.77 -12.49
CA ILE A 8 -44.04 3.54 -11.71
C ILE A 8 -42.89 2.70 -12.27
N GLU A 9 -42.74 2.60 -13.60
CA GLU A 9 -41.59 1.94 -14.23
C GLU A 9 -40.28 2.61 -13.81
N LEU A 10 -40.24 3.94 -13.77
CA LEU A 10 -39.05 4.68 -13.35
C LEU A 10 -38.73 4.45 -11.87
N LEU A 11 -39.75 4.40 -11.02
CA LEU A 11 -39.59 4.20 -9.58
C LEU A 11 -39.01 2.82 -9.26
N VAL A 12 -39.49 1.76 -9.91
CA VAL A 12 -38.95 0.40 -9.74
C VAL A 12 -37.50 0.31 -10.23
N VAL A 13 -37.15 0.98 -11.34
CA VAL A 13 -35.77 0.99 -11.84
C VAL A 13 -34.82 1.67 -10.84
N VAL A 14 -35.19 2.84 -10.30
CA VAL A 14 -34.37 3.54 -9.30
C VAL A 14 -34.22 2.70 -8.03
N LEU A 15 -35.29 2.03 -7.60
CA LEU A 15 -35.24 1.12 -6.45
C LEU A 15 -34.23 -0.01 -6.66
N ILE A 16 -34.26 -0.69 -7.81
CA ILE A 16 -33.33 -1.78 -8.13
C ILE A 16 -31.89 -1.25 -8.19
N ILE A 17 -31.64 -0.11 -8.86
CA ILE A 17 -30.30 0.51 -8.92
C ILE A 17 -29.80 0.87 -7.52
N GLY A 18 -30.67 1.38 -6.64
CA GLY A 18 -30.32 1.70 -5.25
C GLY A 18 -29.84 0.48 -4.46
N ILE A 19 -30.53 -0.65 -4.57
CA ILE A 19 -30.15 -1.91 -3.91
C ILE A 19 -28.81 -2.42 -4.45
N LEU A 20 -28.64 -2.44 -5.78
CA LEU A 20 -27.39 -2.88 -6.41
C LEU A 20 -26.20 -2.00 -6.01
N ALA A 21 -26.39 -0.67 -5.98
CA ALA A 21 -25.35 0.28 -5.60
C ALA A 21 -24.89 0.11 -4.13
N ALA A 22 -25.83 -0.15 -3.21
CA ALA A 22 -25.53 -0.35 -1.80
C ALA A 22 -24.60 -1.55 -1.54
N ILE A 23 -24.74 -2.63 -2.32
CA ILE A 23 -23.89 -3.82 -2.23
C ILE A 23 -22.58 -3.63 -3.02
N ALA A 24 -22.66 -3.05 -4.22
CA ALA A 24 -21.53 -2.93 -5.12
C ALA A 24 -20.44 -1.94 -4.63
N LEU A 25 -20.83 -0.79 -4.06
CA LEU A 25 -19.88 0.24 -3.62
C LEU A 25 -18.85 -0.25 -2.57
N PRO A 26 -19.23 -0.90 -1.45
CA PRO A 26 -18.25 -1.36 -0.48
C PRO A 26 -17.31 -2.43 -1.06
N GLN A 27 -17.82 -3.30 -1.95
CA GLN A 27 -17.02 -4.32 -2.61
C GLN A 27 -16.04 -3.71 -3.63
N TYR A 28 -16.48 -2.72 -4.39
CA TYR A 28 -15.63 -1.97 -5.32
C TYR A 28 -14.48 -1.29 -4.58
N ASN A 29 -14.78 -0.59 -3.48
CA ASN A 29 -13.75 0.06 -2.66
C ASN A 29 -12.72 -0.93 -2.13
N LYS A 30 -13.13 -2.11 -1.64
CA LYS A 30 -12.19 -3.16 -1.21
C LYS A 30 -11.28 -3.63 -2.35
N THR A 31 -11.83 -3.79 -3.55
CA THR A 31 -11.06 -4.19 -4.74
C THR A 31 -10.02 -3.14 -5.11
N VAL A 32 -10.40 -1.86 -5.12
CA VAL A 32 -9.47 -0.75 -5.41
C VAL A 32 -8.34 -0.70 -4.38
N GLU A 33 -8.66 -0.88 -3.10
CA GLU A 33 -7.65 -0.91 -2.03
C GLU A 33 -6.68 -2.08 -2.16
N ARG A 34 -7.19 -3.25 -2.57
CA ARG A 34 -6.36 -4.43 -2.88
C ARG A 34 -5.39 -4.15 -4.04
N SER A 35 -5.85 -3.46 -5.08
CA SER A 35 -4.99 -3.07 -6.19
C SER A 35 -3.89 -2.10 -5.74
N ARG A 36 -4.24 -1.10 -4.92
CA ARG A 36 -3.27 -0.12 -4.38
C ARG A 36 -2.18 -0.77 -3.52
N ILE A 37 -2.53 -1.72 -2.65
CA ILE A 37 -1.52 -2.41 -1.84
C ILE A 37 -0.64 -3.33 -2.68
N THR A 38 -1.19 -3.94 -3.73
CA THR A 38 -0.42 -4.80 -4.65
C THR A 38 0.57 -3.96 -5.45
N GLU A 39 0.15 -2.80 -5.93
CA GLU A 39 1.01 -1.84 -6.62
C GLU A 39 2.16 -1.36 -5.71
N ALA A 40 1.84 -0.98 -4.47
CA ALA A 40 2.83 -0.62 -3.47
C ALA A 40 3.82 -1.78 -3.21
N LEU A 41 3.34 -3.01 -3.09
CA LEU A 41 4.19 -4.20 -2.88
C LEU A 41 5.17 -4.41 -4.03
N ILE A 42 4.71 -4.31 -5.28
CA ILE A 42 5.55 -4.49 -6.47
C ILE A 42 6.69 -3.48 -6.47
N LEU A 43 6.38 -2.20 -6.25
CA LEU A 43 7.40 -1.13 -6.25
C LEU A 43 8.34 -1.23 -5.04
N SER A 44 7.82 -1.65 -3.89
CA SER A 44 8.64 -1.88 -2.70
C SER A 44 9.63 -3.02 -2.92
N ARG A 45 9.21 -4.10 -3.59
CA ARG A 45 10.09 -5.22 -3.98
C ARG A 45 11.13 -4.77 -5.01
N ALA A 46 10.75 -3.92 -5.97
CA ALA A 46 11.69 -3.34 -6.91
C ALA A 46 12.76 -2.47 -6.21
N ALA A 47 12.34 -1.61 -5.28
CA ALA A 47 13.23 -0.81 -4.45
C ALA A 47 14.16 -1.67 -3.58
N LEU A 48 13.62 -2.72 -2.93
CA LEU A 48 14.40 -3.69 -2.16
C LEU A 48 15.50 -4.34 -3.02
N ASN A 49 15.15 -4.85 -4.20
CA ASN A 49 16.10 -5.49 -5.10
C ASN A 49 17.18 -4.51 -5.56
N SER A 50 16.80 -3.28 -5.90
CA SER A 50 17.73 -2.23 -6.32
C SER A 50 18.69 -1.84 -5.18
N GLN A 51 18.19 -1.73 -3.95
CA GLN A 51 18.99 -1.50 -2.75
C GLN A 51 20.01 -2.62 -2.50
N GLN A 52 19.63 -3.88 -2.71
CA GLN A 52 20.55 -5.01 -2.60
C GLN A 52 21.64 -4.97 -3.65
N ILE A 53 21.29 -4.67 -4.90
CA ILE A 53 22.26 -4.51 -6.00
C ILE A 53 23.23 -3.37 -5.68
N TYR A 54 22.72 -2.22 -5.25
CA TYR A 54 23.54 -1.06 -4.89
C TYR A 54 24.52 -1.38 -3.75
N LYS A 55 24.07 -2.09 -2.72
CA LYS A 55 24.93 -2.54 -1.63
C LYS A 55 26.03 -3.50 -2.08
N LEU A 56 25.74 -4.39 -3.03
CA LEU A 56 26.77 -5.27 -3.60
C LEU A 56 27.84 -4.48 -4.38
N GLN A 57 27.50 -3.30 -4.91
CA GLN A 57 28.42 -2.45 -5.67
C GLN A 57 29.23 -1.50 -4.77
N THR A 58 28.60 -0.87 -3.78
CA THR A 58 29.19 0.22 -2.99
C THR A 58 29.54 -0.18 -1.56
N GLY A 59 29.02 -1.31 -1.07
CA GLY A 59 29.14 -1.77 0.32
C GLY A 59 28.07 -1.23 1.27
N ASP A 60 27.32 -0.19 0.87
CA ASP A 60 26.31 0.51 1.68
C ASP A 60 24.95 0.57 0.94
N TYR A 61 23.85 0.80 1.67
CA TYR A 61 22.55 1.06 1.05
C TYR A 61 22.43 2.50 0.54
N ALA A 62 21.69 2.68 -0.56
CA ALA A 62 21.47 3.99 -1.16
C ALA A 62 20.59 4.85 -0.25
N LEU A 63 20.97 6.13 -0.16
CA LEU A 63 20.23 7.13 0.60
C LEU A 63 19.22 7.85 -0.28
N SER A 64 19.52 8.04 -1.57
CA SER A 64 18.65 8.73 -2.54
C SER A 64 18.03 7.78 -3.56
N TRP A 65 16.90 8.20 -4.14
CA TRP A 65 16.27 7.49 -5.26
C TRP A 65 17.09 7.61 -6.55
N ASP A 66 17.90 8.67 -6.70
CA ASP A 66 18.74 8.89 -7.89
C ASP A 66 19.93 7.93 -7.97
N GLU A 67 20.28 7.29 -6.84
CA GLU A 67 21.35 6.29 -6.75
C GLU A 67 20.87 4.90 -7.14
N LEU A 68 19.55 4.68 -7.18
CA LEU A 68 18.94 3.40 -7.50
C LEU A 68 18.60 3.31 -8.99
N ASP A 69 18.92 2.17 -9.60
CA ASP A 69 18.57 1.87 -11.00
C ASP A 69 17.11 1.41 -11.14
N ILE A 70 16.17 2.24 -10.68
CA ILE A 70 14.73 2.02 -10.83
C ILE A 70 14.00 3.32 -11.16
N THR A 71 12.98 3.22 -12.00
CA THR A 71 12.05 4.33 -12.25
C THR A 71 10.80 4.14 -11.42
N VAL A 72 10.53 5.10 -10.53
CA VAL A 72 9.28 5.13 -9.75
C VAL A 72 8.36 6.26 -10.25
N PRO A 73 7.03 6.04 -10.34
CA PRO A 73 6.08 7.06 -10.77
C PRO A 73 5.75 8.02 -9.61
N ALA A 74 6.77 8.60 -8.98
CA ALA A 74 6.60 9.51 -7.87
C ALA A 74 6.07 10.87 -8.34
N THR A 75 5.15 11.45 -7.58
CA THR A 75 4.76 12.84 -7.75
C THR A 75 5.73 13.78 -7.05
N GLN A 76 6.40 13.32 -5.98
CA GLN A 76 7.37 14.09 -5.22
C GLN A 76 8.44 13.15 -4.63
N PHE A 77 9.69 13.62 -4.64
CA PHE A 77 10.79 13.05 -3.85
C PHE A 77 11.11 14.01 -2.70
N LYS A 78 11.27 13.50 -1.48
CA LYS A 78 11.55 14.32 -0.28
C LYS A 78 12.58 13.68 0.62
N LEU A 79 13.42 14.50 1.23
CA LEU A 79 14.27 14.11 2.36
C LEU A 79 13.41 13.91 3.62
N ALA A 80 13.66 12.82 4.33
CA ALA A 80 13.06 12.46 5.61
C ALA A 80 13.93 12.97 6.75
N GLU A 81 14.05 14.28 6.92
CA GLU A 81 14.92 14.81 8.00
C GLU A 81 14.34 14.62 9.41
N GLU A 82 13.03 14.36 9.54
CA GLU A 82 12.33 14.49 10.84
C GLU A 82 11.89 13.17 11.50
N TYR A 83 11.93 12.03 10.80
CA TYR A 83 11.56 10.72 11.37
C TYR A 83 12.69 9.70 11.23
N HIS A 84 13.41 9.47 12.34
CA HIS A 84 14.22 8.27 12.59
C HIS A 84 15.53 8.04 11.81
N GLY A 85 16.04 9.01 11.07
CA GLY A 85 17.35 8.94 10.39
C GLY A 85 17.25 9.45 8.96
N ALA A 86 18.35 9.98 8.43
CA ALA A 86 18.40 10.52 7.07
C ALA A 86 17.97 9.44 6.05
N GLY A 87 16.83 9.63 5.41
CA GLY A 87 16.31 8.77 4.36
C GLY A 87 15.50 9.56 3.33
N HIS A 88 15.07 8.94 2.24
CA HIS A 88 14.28 9.61 1.20
C HIS A 88 12.93 8.94 0.97
N TYR A 89 11.89 9.76 0.78
CA TYR A 89 10.55 9.33 0.38
C TYR A 89 10.31 9.56 -1.10
N ALA A 90 9.73 8.56 -1.76
CA ALA A 90 9.00 8.72 -3.01
C ALA A 90 7.50 8.74 -2.68
N ILE A 91 6.86 9.89 -2.84
CA ILE A 91 5.43 10.06 -2.61
C ILE A 91 4.71 9.80 -3.92
N MET A 92 3.79 8.84 -3.90
CA MET A 92 2.89 8.54 -5.01
C MET A 92 1.47 8.94 -4.62
N LYS A 93 0.52 8.80 -5.56
CA LYS A 93 -0.85 9.27 -5.37
C LYS A 93 -1.56 8.61 -4.17
N TYR A 94 -1.27 7.34 -3.87
CA TYR A 94 -1.99 6.56 -2.84
C TYR A 94 -1.07 5.80 -1.88
N TYR A 95 0.25 5.90 -2.03
CA TYR A 95 1.22 5.23 -1.19
C TYR A 95 2.55 5.96 -1.29
N ASP A 96 3.46 5.62 -0.41
CA ASP A 96 4.81 6.14 -0.38
C ASP A 96 5.80 5.06 -0.03
N VAL A 97 6.96 5.14 -0.65
CA VAL A 97 8.09 4.24 -0.37
C VAL A 97 9.17 5.07 0.26
N PHE A 98 9.80 4.53 1.31
CA PHE A 98 10.87 5.19 2.04
C PHE A 98 12.14 4.36 1.88
N LEU A 99 13.26 5.05 1.73
CA LEU A 99 14.59 4.46 1.77
C LEU A 99 15.25 4.88 3.07
N ASP A 100 15.54 3.93 3.95
CA ASP A 100 16.27 4.16 5.20
C ASP A 100 17.60 3.41 5.15
N LYS A 101 18.71 4.10 5.44
CA LYS A 101 20.05 3.49 5.54
C LYS A 101 20.15 2.47 6.67
N ASN A 102 19.43 2.72 7.76
CA ASN A 102 19.60 2.06 9.06
C ASN A 102 18.40 1.18 9.44
N LYS A 103 17.27 1.27 8.73
CA LYS A 103 16.10 0.45 8.99
C LYS A 103 15.68 -0.27 7.75
N SER A 104 15.85 -1.58 7.83
CA SER A 104 15.63 -2.51 6.77
C SER A 104 14.21 -2.55 6.21
N TRP A 105 13.22 -1.73 6.57
CA TRP A 105 11.80 -2.04 6.33
C TRP A 105 10.96 -0.87 5.83
N VAL A 106 10.63 -0.74 4.53
CA VAL A 106 9.66 0.31 4.18
C VAL A 106 8.88 0.27 2.87
N ALA A 107 7.55 0.37 3.02
CA ALA A 107 6.61 1.19 2.23
C ALA A 107 5.28 1.37 2.98
N SER A 108 4.76 2.59 3.07
CA SER A 108 3.42 2.85 3.63
C SER A 108 2.37 3.06 2.55
N VAL A 109 1.20 2.43 2.73
CA VAL A 109 0.05 2.65 1.83
C VAL A 109 -0.84 3.71 2.45
N ARG A 110 -0.92 4.91 1.88
CA ARG A 110 -1.67 6.03 2.45
C ARG A 110 -3.14 5.98 2.05
N ARG A 111 -4.02 5.75 3.01
CA ARG A 111 -5.48 5.91 2.89
C ARG A 111 -5.85 7.29 3.41
N HIS A 112 -5.99 8.26 2.52
CA HIS A 112 -6.47 9.60 2.89
C HIS A 112 -7.99 9.55 3.16
N PRO A 113 -8.55 10.11 4.27
CA PRO A 113 -7.89 10.81 5.38
C PRO A 113 -7.61 9.91 6.62
N ASN A 114 -7.80 8.59 6.52
CA ASN A 114 -7.73 7.66 7.65
C ASN A 114 -6.32 7.09 7.89
N TRP A 115 -5.36 7.96 8.21
CA TRP A 115 -3.96 7.63 8.48
C TRP A 115 -3.76 6.56 9.58
N GLY A 116 -4.68 6.44 10.55
CA GLY A 116 -4.62 5.41 11.60
C GLY A 116 -5.18 4.03 11.20
N ARG A 117 -5.57 3.84 9.93
CA ARG A 117 -6.13 2.58 9.40
C ARG A 117 -5.42 2.11 8.13
N THR A 118 -4.25 2.68 7.85
CA THR A 118 -3.43 2.36 6.69
C THR A 118 -2.56 1.14 6.94
N PRO A 119 -2.59 0.14 6.05
CA PRO A 119 -1.60 -0.92 6.11
C PRO A 119 -0.22 -0.39 5.70
N LEU A 120 0.81 -1.01 6.27
CA LEU A 120 2.21 -0.73 6.04
C LEU A 120 2.86 -2.02 5.51
N ILE A 121 3.49 -1.95 4.35
CA ILE A 121 4.32 -3.03 3.84
C ILE A 121 5.73 -2.82 4.41
N ALA A 122 6.22 -3.80 5.13
CA ALA A 122 7.54 -3.81 5.71
C ALA A 122 8.33 -4.93 5.02
N LEU A 123 9.33 -4.60 4.22
CA LEU A 123 10.21 -5.58 3.57
C LEU A 123 11.62 -5.42 4.10
N SER A 124 12.23 -6.45 4.67
CA SER A 124 13.59 -6.39 5.22
C SER A 124 14.68 -6.33 4.13
N LEU A 125 15.55 -5.32 4.18
CA LEU A 125 16.77 -5.20 3.38
C LEU A 125 17.80 -6.29 3.73
N GLU A 126 17.90 -6.67 5.02
CA GLU A 126 18.87 -7.66 5.50
C GLU A 126 18.46 -9.09 5.15
N ASP A 127 17.16 -9.36 5.20
CA ASP A 127 16.59 -10.68 4.95
C ASP A 127 15.39 -10.55 4.02
N PRO A 128 15.57 -10.63 2.69
CA PRO A 128 14.50 -10.42 1.73
C PRO A 128 13.34 -11.43 1.85
N THR A 129 13.49 -12.51 2.62
CA THR A 129 12.41 -13.46 2.92
C THR A 129 11.44 -12.94 3.98
N LYS A 130 11.88 -11.96 4.79
CA LYS A 130 11.06 -11.33 5.81
C LYS A 130 10.33 -10.13 5.22
N GLN A 131 9.11 -10.38 4.78
CA GLN A 131 8.20 -9.39 4.24
C GLN A 131 6.89 -9.46 5.01
N TYR A 132 6.39 -8.31 5.47
CA TYR A 132 5.20 -8.24 6.31
C TYR A 132 4.24 -7.16 5.84
N CYS A 133 2.95 -7.42 5.99
CA CYS A 133 1.91 -6.42 5.93
C CYS A 133 1.41 -6.13 7.34
N CYS A 134 1.70 -4.94 7.85
CA CYS A 134 1.37 -4.48 9.17
C CYS A 134 0.16 -3.57 9.16
N PHE A 135 -0.71 -3.67 10.16
CA PHE A 135 -1.94 -2.90 10.27
C PHE A 135 -2.21 -2.53 11.73
N TYR A 136 -3.07 -1.52 11.92
CA TYR A 136 -3.55 -1.16 13.24
C TYR A 136 -4.77 -2.02 13.62
N PRO A 137 -4.99 -2.32 14.91
CA PRO A 137 -6.23 -2.99 15.36
C PRO A 137 -7.50 -2.24 14.93
N THR A 138 -7.39 -0.92 14.73
CA THR A 138 -8.46 -0.03 14.28
C THR A 138 -8.77 -0.11 12.78
N GLY A 139 -7.97 -0.83 11.98
CA GLY A 139 -8.23 -1.05 10.55
C GLY A 139 -6.99 -1.39 9.72
N GLY A 140 -7.24 -2.00 8.56
CA GLY A 140 -6.20 -2.42 7.60
C GLY A 140 -5.94 -3.93 7.56
N GLU A 141 -6.49 -4.69 8.52
CA GLU A 141 -6.39 -6.15 8.58
C GLU A 141 -6.96 -6.82 7.32
N ASP A 142 -8.14 -6.37 6.89
CA ASP A 142 -8.84 -6.89 5.72
C ASP A 142 -8.00 -6.73 4.44
N VAL A 143 -7.28 -5.61 4.33
CA VAL A 143 -6.36 -5.35 3.22
C VAL A 143 -5.13 -6.24 3.33
N CYS A 144 -4.51 -6.35 4.51
CA CYS A 144 -3.33 -7.21 4.69
C CYS A 144 -3.65 -8.70 4.44
N LYS A 145 -4.84 -9.19 4.80
CA LYS A 145 -5.28 -10.56 4.47
C LYS A 145 -5.33 -10.85 2.96
N THR A 146 -5.40 -9.82 2.11
CA THR A 146 -5.42 -10.00 0.65
C THR A 146 -4.05 -10.29 0.03
N VAL A 147 -2.97 -9.92 0.72
CA VAL A 147 -1.57 -10.02 0.24
C VAL A 147 -0.70 -10.94 1.11
N ALA A 148 -1.16 -11.28 2.31
CA ALA A 148 -0.37 -12.00 3.30
C ALA A 148 -1.03 -13.30 3.76
N ASP A 149 -0.21 -14.18 4.33
CA ASP A 149 -0.66 -15.37 5.04
C ASP A 149 -1.03 -15.01 6.48
N SER A 150 -2.33 -15.01 6.79
CA SER A 150 -2.82 -14.65 8.12
C SER A 150 -2.44 -15.64 9.23
N SER A 151 -1.91 -16.82 8.87
CA SER A 151 -1.42 -17.80 9.85
C SER A 151 -0.06 -17.43 10.45
N LYS A 152 0.71 -16.58 9.76
CA LYS A 152 2.07 -16.17 10.18
C LYS A 152 2.04 -14.73 10.68
N THR A 153 1.71 -14.58 11.96
CA THR A 153 1.61 -13.27 12.62
C THR A 153 2.89 -12.89 13.36
N THR A 154 3.19 -11.59 13.37
CA THR A 154 4.20 -10.97 14.23
C THR A 154 3.78 -9.54 14.58
N THR A 155 4.54 -8.87 15.45
CA THR A 155 4.29 -7.48 15.82
C THR A 155 5.52 -6.64 15.52
N LEU A 156 5.36 -5.59 14.70
CA LEU A 156 6.42 -4.63 14.37
C LEU A 156 5.96 -3.22 14.68
N TRP A 157 6.79 -2.45 15.41
CA TRP A 157 6.47 -1.07 15.81
C TRP A 157 5.08 -0.91 16.48
N GLY A 158 4.68 -1.90 17.28
CA GLY A 158 3.37 -1.91 17.93
C GLY A 158 2.17 -2.18 17.00
N ARG A 159 2.41 -2.62 15.75
CA ARG A 159 1.38 -3.00 14.78
C ARG A 159 1.33 -4.51 14.60
N ASN A 160 0.14 -5.04 14.39
CA ASN A 160 -0.05 -6.45 14.04
C ASN A 160 0.37 -6.65 12.59
N CYS A 161 1.11 -7.70 12.30
CA CYS A 161 1.68 -7.94 10.98
C CYS A 161 1.43 -9.37 10.53
N TYR A 162 1.11 -9.55 9.24
CA TYR A 162 1.06 -10.85 8.58
C TYR A 162 2.23 -11.00 7.63
N GLN A 163 2.83 -12.19 7.57
CA GLN A 163 3.89 -12.47 6.61
C GLN A 163 3.33 -12.49 5.19
N ILE A 164 3.94 -11.71 4.30
CA ILE A 164 3.58 -11.64 2.89
C ILE A 164 4.03 -12.93 2.20
N LYS A 165 3.20 -13.43 1.27
CA LYS A 165 3.49 -14.61 0.46
C LYS A 165 4.50 -14.34 -0.66
#